data_AF-A0A1G7WDU0-F1
#
_entry.id   AF-A0A1G7WDU0-F1
#
_cell.length_a   1.000
_cell.length_b   1.000
_cell.length_c   1.000
_cell.angle_alpha   90.00
_cell.angle_beta   90.00
_cell.angle_gamma   90.00
#
_symmetry.space_group_name_H-M   'P 1'
#
loop_
_entity.id
_entity.type
_entity.pdbx_description
1 polymer ?
#
loop_
_entity_poly.entity_id
_entity_poly.type
_entity_poly.pdbx_seq_one_letter_code
_entity_poly.pdbx_strand_id
1 'polypeptide(L)'
;MELPFTLATLLDLILLGMVLEGAALIVWRRRTGKGPRVGATVRVLLAGGLVLIAWRAHLAGAPLPGVALILGLGGLAHLLDIKGRWE
;
A
#
# COMPACT_ATOMS: atom_id res chain seq x y z
N MET A 1 3.65 20.29 -22.46
CA MET A 1 4.57 19.14 -22.30
C MET A 1 3.72 17.99 -21.78
N GLU A 2 3.32 17.08 -22.66
CA GLU A 2 2.58 15.89 -22.22
C GLU A 2 3.59 14.92 -21.60
N LEU A 3 3.33 14.49 -20.37
CA LEU A 3 4.16 13.48 -19.74
C LEU A 3 3.95 12.14 -20.47
N PRO A 4 4.99 11.34 -20.72
CA PRO A 4 4.87 10.06 -21.42
C PRO A 4 4.11 8.97 -20.62
N PHE A 5 3.57 9.32 -19.44
CA PHE A 5 2.91 8.39 -18.53
C PHE A 5 1.57 8.94 -18.06
N THR A 6 0.59 8.05 -17.96
CA THR A 6 -0.71 8.37 -17.35
C THR A 6 -0.62 8.25 -15.83
N LEU A 7 -1.51 8.94 -15.12
CA LEU A 7 -1.62 8.78 -13.67
C LEU A 7 -1.89 7.32 -13.26
N ALA A 8 -2.68 6.58 -14.05
CA ALA A 8 -2.93 5.16 -13.81
C ALA A 8 -1.63 4.33 -13.88
N THR A 9 -0.78 4.60 -14.88
CA THR A 9 0.55 3.96 -14.99
C THR A 9 1.41 4.26 -13.77
N LEU A 10 1.41 5.50 -13.28
CA LEU A 10 2.17 5.86 -12.07
C LEU A 10 1.66 5.13 -10.83
N LEU A 11 0.34 4.98 -10.66
CA LEU A 11 -0.24 4.18 -9.57
C LEU A 11 0.19 2.71 -9.64
N ASP A 12 0.14 2.12 -10.84
CA ASP A 12 0.54 0.72 -11.06
C ASP A 12 2.03 0.52 -10.74
N LEU A 13 2.90 1.48 -11.11
CA LEU A 13 4.33 1.46 -10.77
C LEU A 13 4.60 1.60 -9.27
N ILE A 14 3.88 2.47 -8.57
CA ILE A 14 4.04 2.62 -7.11
C ILE A 14 3.55 1.35 -6.41
N LEU A 15 2.42 0.78 -6.82
CA LEU A 15 1.92 -0.49 -6.28
C LEU A 15 2.94 -1.62 -6.46
N LEU A 16 3.55 -1.73 -7.64
CA LEU A 16 4.65 -2.67 -7.88
C LEU A 16 5.83 -2.38 -6.96
N GLY A 17 6.24 -1.12 -6.83
CA GLY A 17 7.30 -0.69 -5.92
C GLY A 17 7.05 -1.09 -4.46
N MET A 18 5.82 -0.94 -3.97
CA MET A 18 5.44 -1.35 -2.61
C MET A 18 5.53 -2.87 -2.39
N VAL A 19 5.14 -3.66 -3.39
CA VAL A 19 5.28 -5.13 -3.34
C VAL A 19 6.76 -5.51 -3.31
N LEU A 20 7.59 -4.87 -4.14
CA LEU A 20 9.03 -5.09 -4.19
C LEU A 20 9.71 -4.67 -2.88
N GLU A 21 9.33 -3.53 -2.30
CA GLU A 21 9.83 -3.05 -1.01
C GLU A 21 9.49 -4.04 0.11
N GLY A 22 8.22 -4.48 0.19
CA GLY A 22 7.79 -5.48 1.16
C GLY A 22 8.58 -6.79 1.04
N ALA A 23 8.75 -7.29 -0.20
CA ALA A 23 9.54 -8.48 -0.47
C ALA A 23 11.02 -8.29 -0.07
N ALA A 24 11.63 -7.16 -0.44
CA ALA A 24 13.02 -6.83 -0.13
C ALA A 24 13.25 -6.75 1.39
N LEU A 25 12.36 -6.10 2.14
CA LEU A 25 12.43 -5.99 3.59
C LEU A 25 12.29 -7.35 4.28
N ILE A 26 11.38 -8.21 3.81
CA ILE A 26 11.21 -9.57 4.32
C ILE A 26 12.48 -10.40 4.08
N VAL A 27 13.02 -10.37 2.86
CA VAL A 27 14.26 -11.09 2.52
C VAL A 27 15.44 -10.55 3.33
N TRP A 28 15.58 -9.23 3.45
CA TRP A 28 16.64 -8.59 4.23
C TRP A 28 16.60 -9.01 5.69
N ARG A 29 15.42 -8.98 6.31
CA ARG A 29 15.25 -9.39 7.71
C ARG A 29 15.54 -10.87 7.91
N ARG A 30 15.14 -11.74 6.97
CA ARG A 30 15.47 -13.18 7.02
C ARG A 30 16.99 -13.42 6.94
N ARG A 31 17.73 -12.61 6.19
CA ARG A 31 19.18 -12.75 6.02
C ARG A 31 19.99 -12.14 7.17
N THR A 32 19.55 -11.01 7.71
CA THR A 32 20.36 -10.20 8.65
C THR A 32 19.84 -10.23 10.08
N GLY A 33 18.60 -10.65 10.30
CA GLY A 33 17.87 -10.47 11.56
C GLY A 33 17.50 -9.01 11.88
N LYS A 34 17.93 -8.05 11.05
CA LYS A 34 17.76 -6.61 11.26
C LYS A 34 16.62 -6.07 10.41
N GLY A 35 16.10 -4.90 10.80
CA GLY A 35 15.03 -4.20 10.09
C GLY A 35 13.67 -4.28 10.80
N PRO A 36 12.65 -3.60 10.24
CA PRO A 36 11.33 -3.49 10.86
C PRO A 36 10.66 -4.85 11.05
N ARG A 37 9.82 -4.97 12.07
CA ARG A 37 9.01 -6.19 12.27
C ARG A 37 8.11 -6.38 11.06
N VAL A 38 8.08 -7.60 10.51
CA VAL A 38 7.28 -7.95 9.32
C VAL A 38 5.82 -7.49 9.47
N GLY A 39 5.21 -7.70 10.64
CA GLY A 39 3.84 -7.25 10.90
C GLY A 39 3.65 -5.73 10.87
N ALA A 40 4.66 -4.94 11.26
CA ALA A 40 4.59 -3.48 11.12
C ALA A 40 4.73 -3.06 9.65
N THR A 41 5.69 -3.64 8.92
CA THR A 41 5.87 -3.39 7.48
C THR A 41 4.60 -3.73 6.68
N VAL A 42 3.99 -4.89 6.94
CA VAL A 42 2.77 -5.33 6.24
C VAL A 42 1.61 -4.37 6.50
N ARG A 43 1.41 -3.89 7.73
CA ARG A 43 0.30 -2.99 8.06
C ARG A 43 0.44 -1.62 7.37
N VAL A 44 1.64 -1.04 7.36
CA VAL A 44 1.93 0.22 6.65
C VAL A 44 1.71 0.08 5.14
N LEU A 45 2.30 -0.97 4.53
CA LEU A 45 2.17 -1.20 3.10
C LEU A 45 0.73 -1.51 2.70
N LEU A 46 -0.02 -2.24 3.53
CA LEU A 46 -1.43 -2.52 3.28
C LEU A 46 -2.29 -1.25 3.33
N ALA A 47 -2.07 -0.39 4.33
CA ALA A 47 -2.79 0.87 4.44
C ALA A 47 -2.57 1.77 3.21
N GLY A 48 -1.31 2.00 2.82
CA GLY A 48 -0.98 2.79 1.63
C GLY A 48 -1.45 2.13 0.32
N GLY A 49 -1.28 0.80 0.21
CA GLY A 49 -1.63 0.05 -1.00
C GLY A 49 -3.13 0.08 -1.28
N LEU A 50 -3.97 -0.03 -0.23
CA LEU A 50 -5.42 0.06 -0.38
C LEU A 50 -5.87 1.45 -0.87
N VAL A 51 -5.22 2.53 -0.42
CA VAL A 51 -5.51 3.88 -0.93
C VAL A 51 -5.18 4.00 -2.42
N LEU A 52 -4.03 3.49 -2.86
CA LEU A 52 -3.64 3.50 -4.26
C LEU A 52 -4.55 2.61 -5.12
N ILE A 53 -4.96 1.45 -4.62
CA ILE A 53 -5.93 0.57 -5.29
C ILE A 53 -7.29 1.27 -5.43
N ALA A 54 -7.77 1.94 -4.38
CA ALA A 54 -9.02 2.69 -4.43
C ALA A 54 -8.97 3.80 -5.50
N TRP A 55 -7.86 4.54 -5.57
CA TRP A 55 -7.66 5.55 -6.60
C TRP A 55 -7.58 4.93 -8.00
N ARG A 56 -6.84 3.84 -8.15
CA ARG A 56 -6.71 3.13 -9.43
C ARG A 56 -8.05 2.58 -9.92
N ALA A 57 -8.89 2.09 -9.01
CA ALA A 57 -10.24 1.64 -9.29
C ALA A 57 -11.16 2.80 -9.69
N HIS A 58 -11.07 3.94 -9.01
CA HIS A 58 -11.80 5.15 -9.39
C HIS A 58 -11.44 5.62 -10.81
N LEU A 59 -10.15 5.65 -11.16
CA LEU A 59 -9.70 5.97 -12.52
C LEU A 59 -10.18 4.94 -13.57
N ALA A 60 -10.44 3.69 -13.16
CA ALA A 60 -11.01 2.66 -14.02
C ALA A 60 -12.55 2.73 -14.13
N GLY A 61 -13.19 3.72 -13.50
CA GLY A 61 -14.66 3.89 -13.52
C GLY A 61 -15.40 3.00 -12.51
N ALA A 62 -14.72 2.51 -11.47
CA ALA A 62 -15.39 1.75 -10.41
C ALA A 62 -16.43 2.61 -9.67
N PRO A 63 -17.56 2.01 -9.22
CA PRO A 63 -18.60 2.73 -8.52
C PRO A 63 -18.11 3.22 -7.14
N LEU A 64 -18.57 4.41 -6.73
CA LEU A 64 -18.13 5.05 -5.48
C LEU A 64 -18.27 4.19 -4.22
N PRO A 65 -19.34 3.37 -4.03
CA PRO A 65 -19.43 2.50 -2.86
C PRO A 65 -18.27 1.49 -2.75
N GLY A 66 -17.79 0.97 -3.89
CA GLY A 66 -16.64 0.06 -3.92
C GLY A 66 -15.35 0.78 -3.56
N VAL A 67 -15.15 1.99 -4.09
CA VAL A 67 -13.99 2.84 -3.74
C VAL A 67 -14.00 3.18 -2.25
N ALA A 68 -15.16 3.57 -1.70
CA ALA A 68 -15.34 3.90 -0.28
C ALA A 68 -15.05 2.70 0.63
N LEU A 69 -15.49 1.49 0.23
CA LEU A 69 -15.17 0.26 0.96
C LEU A 69 -13.66 0.01 1.03
N ILE A 70 -12.96 0.12 -0.11
CA ILE A 70 -11.51 -0.09 -0.16
C ILE A 70 -10.78 0.96 0.69
N LEU A 71 -11.20 2.23 0.63
CA LEU A 71 -10.66 3.28 1.49
C LEU A 71 -10.91 3.01 2.98
N GLY A 72 -12.11 2.53 3.34
CA GLY A 72 -12.44 2.13 4.70
C GLY A 72 -11.51 1.03 5.22
N LEU A 73 -11.25 0.00 4.40
CA LEU A 73 -10.27 -1.04 4.74
C LEU A 73 -8.85 -0.48 4.90
N GLY A 74 -8.45 0.48 4.06
CA GLY A 74 -7.17 1.18 4.18
C GLY A 74 -7.04 1.94 5.51
N GLY A 75 -8.11 2.64 5.91
CA GLY A 75 -8.21 3.30 7.21
C GLY A 75 -8.11 2.31 8.38
N LEU A 76 -8.80 1.17 8.31
CA LEU A 76 -8.70 0.12 9.33
C LEU A 76 -7.28 -0.44 9.44
N ALA A 77 -6.62 -0.72 8.31
CA ALA A 77 -5.22 -1.16 8.30
C ALA A 77 -4.30 -0.13 8.95
N HIS A 78 -4.54 1.17 8.71
CA HIS A 78 -3.79 2.25 9.34
C HIS A 78 -4.02 2.32 10.86
N LEU A 79 -5.26 2.19 11.32
CA LEU A 79 -5.55 2.16 12.76
C LEU A 79 -4.87 0.97 13.46
N LEU A 80 -4.85 -0.20 12.83
CA LEU A 80 -4.12 -1.37 13.34
C LEU A 80 -2.61 -1.16 13.37
N ASP A 81 -2.06 -0.41 12.41
CA ASP A 81 -0.65 -0.02 12.44
C ASP A 81 -0.35 0.92 13.61
N ILE A 82 -1.14 1.99 13.76
CA ILE A 82 -1.03 2.91 14.89
C ILE A 82 -1.08 2.13 16.19
N LYS A 83 -2.12 1.31 16.42
CA LYS A 83 -2.23 0.54 17.67
C LYS A 83 -0.96 -0.25 17.99
N GLY A 84 -0.34 -0.89 16.99
CA GLY A 84 0.89 -1.66 17.20
C GLY A 84 2.20 -0.87 17.31
N ARG A 85 2.16 0.47 17.20
CA ARG A 85 3.31 1.36 17.46
C ARG A 85 3.31 1.92 18.88
N TRP A 86 2.16 1.89 19.56
CA TRP A 86 1.98 2.44 20.91
C TRP A 86 2.01 1.35 22.00
N GLU A 87 2.29 0.10 21.61
CA GLU A 87 2.61 -1.04 22.50
C GLU A 87 4.13 -1.14 22.70
#